data_AF-A0A523RVP0-F1
#
_entry.id   AF-A0A523RVP0-F1
#
_cell.length_a   1.000
_cell.length_b   1.000
_cell.length_c   1.000
_cell.angle_alpha   90.00
_cell.angle_beta   90.00
_cell.angle_gamma   90.00
#
_symmetry.space_group_name_H-M   'P 1'
#
loop_
_entity.id
_entity.type
_entity.pdbx_description
1 polymer ?
#
loop_
_entity_poly.entity_id
_entity_poly.type
_entity_poly.pdbx_seq_one_letter_code
_entity_poly.pdbx_strand_id
1 'polypeptide(L)'
;MNRLLEARRSVRRNVNSKAKYDRYIHLLVTLMLTTNMVLILYAMLSITLRMTLSGVGLVDTLPIALYILPLMIFLPLMIRAYYRERTAAMNFVFLLITSVFFGMLSSLLRGFIIFLFLNIIAIVSLFVMGRFRPKGGLRKVGKKGFAYFLLLNMLSLTFPVSVVLMGQNPIATTTGVVIPEIALTIPLSDFDFPYQNVTPTSGLLTEILDNAFYLDFKVLEDDSSSWSNLRTWLVAINDTEIEYIVTLVSNRGSLVGENPETLATTELIVDIYESHSTALTNLLDLSLLNISNNPNAVLFDMTLSIQEWQALMTVTRSLNLVGFGNLMRTSIYSTQLDTITNASLSLYDQAQLSGLDAGLVIESFVIDDMQDRDSGAMRLCGVSTTSLSQWDRIIISCERSRFSFEMSGDVGEYLVHSFSSSIGGLGSLWGMRIGEVGNSTDVLGRTDDVYDTLDIFVNDIELAVGNGISEITIGSLPSLLSAFGNNAIAELKTALYATTQGVATYTFRIYAFRAVFIAIDAFDFLML
;
A
#
# COMPACT_ATOMS: atom_id res chain seq x y z
N MET A 1 -44.87 13.27 -13.91
CA MET A 1 -45.07 11.95 -13.26
C MET A 1 -46.24 11.12 -13.84
N ASN A 2 -47.40 11.72 -14.16
CA ASN A 2 -48.57 10.96 -14.70
C ASN A 2 -48.34 10.31 -16.09
N ARG A 3 -47.70 11.01 -17.04
CA ARG A 3 -47.43 10.45 -18.39
C ARG A 3 -46.54 9.19 -18.38
N LEU A 4 -45.53 9.16 -17.51
CA LEU A 4 -44.61 8.01 -17.34
C LEU A 4 -45.32 6.77 -16.77
N LEU A 5 -46.26 6.99 -15.83
CA LEU A 5 -47.07 5.90 -15.25
C LEU A 5 -48.10 5.35 -16.25
N GLU A 6 -48.66 6.19 -17.11
CA GLU A 6 -49.58 5.77 -18.18
C GLU A 6 -48.85 5.00 -19.28
N ALA A 7 -47.69 5.49 -19.74
CA ALA A 7 -46.83 4.78 -20.69
C ALA A 7 -46.45 3.39 -20.16
N ARG A 8 -46.05 3.31 -18.89
CA ARG A 8 -45.77 2.04 -18.20
C ARG A 8 -46.98 1.10 -18.21
N ARG A 9 -48.19 1.60 -17.92
CA ARG A 9 -49.42 0.78 -17.91
C ARG A 9 -49.75 0.24 -19.30
N SER A 10 -49.57 1.04 -20.35
CA SER A 10 -49.78 0.65 -21.75
C SER A 10 -48.81 -0.47 -22.17
N VAL A 11 -47.50 -0.26 -21.96
CA VAL A 11 -46.46 -1.25 -22.28
C VAL A 11 -46.70 -2.56 -21.51
N ARG A 12 -47.01 -2.47 -20.21
CA ARG A 12 -47.30 -3.65 -19.39
C ARG A 12 -48.49 -4.46 -19.90
N ARG A 13 -49.55 -3.81 -20.39
CA ARG A 13 -50.71 -4.50 -20.99
C ARG A 13 -50.30 -5.24 -22.27
N ASN A 14 -49.48 -4.64 -23.11
CA ASN A 14 -48.99 -5.24 -24.35
C ASN A 14 -48.02 -6.40 -24.13
N VAL A 15 -47.22 -6.37 -23.06
CA VAL A 15 -46.32 -7.49 -22.72
C VAL A 15 -47.11 -8.63 -22.06
N ASN A 16 -48.05 -8.32 -21.16
CA ASN A 16 -48.90 -9.33 -20.52
C ASN A 16 -49.84 -10.04 -21.50
N SER A 17 -50.23 -9.39 -22.60
CA SER A 17 -51.06 -10.02 -23.63
C SER A 17 -50.31 -11.08 -24.44
N LYS A 18 -48.97 -11.14 -24.34
CA LYS A 18 -48.13 -12.13 -25.00
C LYS A 18 -47.30 -12.92 -23.98
N ALA A 19 -47.82 -14.06 -23.52
CA ALA A 19 -47.22 -14.89 -22.47
C ALA A 19 -45.74 -15.27 -22.69
N LYS A 20 -45.31 -15.43 -23.96
CA LYS A 20 -43.92 -15.72 -24.33
C LYS A 20 -42.95 -14.60 -23.92
N TYR A 21 -43.30 -13.33 -24.14
CA TYR A 21 -42.45 -12.18 -23.78
C TYR A 21 -42.37 -11.97 -22.27
N ASP A 22 -43.48 -12.14 -21.56
CA ASP A 22 -43.53 -12.09 -20.08
C ASP A 22 -42.60 -13.14 -19.44
N ARG A 23 -42.55 -14.35 -20.00
CA ARG A 23 -41.65 -15.41 -19.53
C ARG A 23 -40.17 -15.08 -19.75
N TYR A 24 -39.80 -14.56 -20.93
CA TYR A 24 -38.41 -14.20 -21.21
C TYR A 24 -37.90 -13.04 -20.35
N ILE A 25 -38.70 -11.99 -20.16
CA ILE A 25 -38.31 -10.84 -19.34
C ILE A 25 -38.19 -11.25 -17.86
N HIS A 26 -39.09 -12.08 -17.37
CA HIS A 26 -39.02 -12.61 -16.01
C HIS A 26 -37.78 -13.50 -15.80
N LEU A 27 -37.44 -14.34 -16.78
CA LEU A 27 -36.23 -15.16 -16.76
C LEU A 27 -34.96 -14.28 -16.79
N LEU A 28 -34.91 -13.27 -17.67
CA LEU A 28 -33.78 -12.34 -17.77
C LEU A 28 -33.48 -11.66 -16.42
N VAL A 29 -34.50 -11.08 -15.79
CA VAL A 29 -34.33 -10.39 -14.50
C VAL A 29 -33.89 -11.39 -13.42
N THR A 30 -34.46 -12.58 -13.39
CA THR A 30 -34.09 -13.62 -12.40
C THR A 30 -32.65 -14.09 -12.61
N LEU A 31 -32.23 -14.28 -13.87
CA LEU A 31 -30.88 -14.65 -14.22
C LEU A 31 -29.90 -13.56 -13.77
N MET A 32 -30.17 -12.29 -14.08
CA MET A 32 -29.30 -11.18 -13.67
C MET A 32 -29.15 -11.04 -12.16
N LEU A 33 -30.25 -11.16 -11.41
CA LEU A 33 -30.17 -11.15 -9.95
C LEU A 33 -29.33 -12.31 -9.40
N THR A 34 -29.45 -13.49 -10.01
CA THR A 34 -28.68 -14.68 -9.62
C THR A 34 -27.20 -14.52 -9.96
N THR A 35 -26.89 -14.01 -11.16
CA THR A 35 -25.52 -13.71 -11.59
C THR A 35 -24.87 -12.67 -10.67
N ASN A 36 -25.54 -11.57 -10.35
CA ASN A 36 -25.00 -10.57 -9.42
C ASN A 36 -24.74 -11.17 -8.03
N MET A 37 -25.64 -12.03 -7.53
CA MET A 37 -25.43 -12.75 -6.27
C MET A 37 -24.19 -13.64 -6.34
N VAL A 38 -24.02 -14.42 -7.40
CA VAL A 38 -22.85 -15.29 -7.58
C VAL A 38 -21.56 -14.47 -7.65
N LEU A 39 -21.55 -13.35 -8.37
CA LEU A 39 -20.37 -12.47 -8.45
C LEU A 39 -20.01 -11.87 -7.09
N ILE A 40 -20.99 -11.40 -6.32
CA ILE A 40 -20.75 -10.88 -4.96
C ILE A 40 -20.20 -11.97 -4.04
N LEU A 41 -20.79 -13.17 -4.07
CA LEU A 41 -20.31 -14.29 -3.25
C LEU A 41 -18.92 -14.74 -3.66
N TYR A 42 -18.62 -14.76 -4.96
CA TYR A 42 -17.29 -15.05 -5.47
C TYR A 42 -16.26 -14.02 -4.98
N ALA A 43 -16.54 -12.72 -5.09
CA ALA A 43 -15.65 -11.68 -4.59
C ALA A 43 -15.37 -11.85 -3.08
N MET A 44 -16.42 -12.03 -2.29
CA MET A 44 -16.30 -12.14 -0.84
C MET A 44 -15.60 -13.43 -0.40
N LEU A 45 -15.83 -14.55 -1.10
CA LEU A 45 -15.09 -15.80 -0.89
C LEU A 45 -13.63 -15.65 -1.28
N SER A 46 -13.33 -14.98 -2.41
CA SER A 46 -11.97 -14.71 -2.85
C SER A 46 -11.21 -13.87 -1.83
N ILE A 47 -11.83 -12.78 -1.34
CA ILE A 47 -11.26 -11.96 -0.27
C ILE A 47 -10.98 -12.81 0.97
N THR A 48 -11.98 -13.56 1.45
CA THR A 48 -11.84 -14.37 2.67
C THR A 48 -10.70 -15.39 2.51
N LEU A 49 -10.68 -16.14 1.40
CA LEU A 49 -9.67 -17.16 1.14
C LEU A 49 -8.27 -16.56 1.01
N ARG A 50 -8.11 -15.52 0.18
CA ARG A 50 -6.79 -14.90 -0.06
C ARG A 50 -6.26 -14.20 1.19
N MET A 51 -7.12 -13.52 1.95
CA MET A 51 -6.74 -12.94 3.24
C MET A 51 -6.27 -14.04 4.21
N THR A 52 -6.99 -15.15 4.32
CA THR A 52 -6.56 -16.27 5.17
C THR A 52 -5.25 -16.90 4.69
N LEU A 53 -5.04 -17.01 3.38
CA LEU A 53 -3.76 -17.46 2.82
C LEU A 53 -2.62 -16.46 3.09
N SER A 54 -2.92 -15.16 3.17
CA SER A 54 -2.00 -14.11 3.61
C SER A 54 -1.84 -14.01 5.14
N GLY A 55 -2.23 -15.04 5.90
CA GLY A 55 -2.03 -15.09 7.35
C GLY A 55 -3.08 -14.36 8.18
N VAL A 56 -4.17 -13.84 7.58
CA VAL A 56 -5.26 -13.23 8.36
C VAL A 56 -6.09 -14.31 9.04
N GLY A 57 -6.19 -14.24 10.38
CA GLY A 57 -6.94 -15.21 11.16
C GLY A 57 -8.39 -15.35 10.72
N LEU A 58 -8.98 -16.53 10.94
CA LEU A 58 -10.39 -16.78 10.65
C LEU A 58 -11.31 -15.89 11.52
N VAL A 59 -10.84 -15.51 12.72
CA VAL A 59 -11.50 -14.54 13.62
C VAL A 59 -11.44 -13.11 13.07
N ASP A 60 -10.38 -12.77 12.32
CA ASP A 60 -10.21 -11.43 11.74
C ASP A 60 -10.97 -11.31 10.41
N THR A 61 -11.25 -12.42 9.72
CA THR A 61 -12.19 -12.44 8.58
C THR A 61 -13.67 -12.53 9.00
N LEU A 62 -13.94 -12.66 10.31
CA LEU A 62 -15.29 -12.73 10.88
C LEU A 62 -16.19 -11.55 10.47
N PRO A 63 -15.76 -10.27 10.43
CA PRO A 63 -16.56 -9.20 9.84
C PRO A 63 -17.06 -9.52 8.44
N ILE A 64 -16.21 -9.99 7.53
CA ILE A 64 -16.63 -10.38 6.18
C ILE A 64 -17.62 -11.55 6.26
N ALA A 65 -17.35 -12.57 7.09
CA ALA A 65 -18.28 -13.69 7.27
C ALA A 65 -19.66 -13.23 7.80
N LEU A 66 -19.67 -12.24 8.70
CA LEU A 66 -20.88 -11.61 9.25
C LEU A 66 -21.62 -10.76 8.21
N TYR A 67 -20.94 -10.29 7.15
CA TYR A 67 -21.59 -9.67 5.99
C TYR A 67 -22.07 -10.68 4.95
N ILE A 68 -21.29 -11.73 4.67
CA ILE A 68 -21.63 -12.78 3.71
C ILE A 68 -22.88 -13.55 4.15
N LEU A 69 -22.95 -13.95 5.42
CA LEU A 69 -24.01 -14.85 5.90
C LEU A 69 -25.43 -14.26 5.76
N PRO A 70 -25.68 -12.99 6.10
CA PRO A 70 -26.94 -12.32 5.79
C PRO A 70 -27.18 -12.16 4.30
N LEU A 71 -26.16 -11.82 3.50
CA LEU A 71 -26.31 -11.72 2.04
C LEU A 71 -26.72 -13.07 1.43
N MET A 72 -26.13 -14.18 1.89
CA MET A 72 -26.50 -15.55 1.51
C MET A 72 -27.92 -15.94 1.92
N ILE A 73 -28.50 -15.32 2.94
CA ILE A 73 -29.89 -15.56 3.33
C ILE A 73 -30.83 -14.63 2.55
N PHE A 74 -30.51 -13.34 2.48
CA PHE A 74 -31.41 -12.32 1.95
C PHE A 74 -31.47 -12.27 0.43
N LEU A 75 -30.34 -12.41 -0.27
CA LEU A 75 -30.34 -12.36 -1.74
C LEU A 75 -31.17 -13.49 -2.34
N PRO A 76 -31.03 -14.78 -1.91
CA PRO A 76 -31.90 -15.84 -2.40
C PRO A 76 -33.37 -15.63 -2.03
N LEU A 77 -33.68 -15.11 -0.84
CA LEU A 77 -35.06 -14.79 -0.44
C LEU A 77 -35.67 -13.69 -1.32
N MET A 78 -34.90 -12.66 -1.66
CA MET A 78 -35.30 -11.58 -2.56
C MET A 78 -35.54 -12.07 -3.99
N ILE A 79 -34.62 -12.90 -4.51
CA ILE A 79 -34.75 -13.55 -5.83
C ILE A 79 -35.99 -14.44 -5.86
N ARG A 80 -36.18 -15.28 -4.84
CA ARG A 80 -37.36 -16.14 -4.70
C ARG A 80 -38.66 -15.35 -4.63
N ALA A 81 -38.67 -14.22 -3.93
CA ALA A 81 -39.83 -13.33 -3.84
C ALA A 81 -40.18 -12.73 -5.21
N TYR A 82 -39.18 -12.32 -6.01
CA TYR A 82 -39.43 -11.91 -7.39
C TYR A 82 -39.89 -13.06 -8.27
N TYR A 83 -39.26 -14.23 -8.15
CA TYR A 83 -39.58 -15.39 -8.96
C TYR A 83 -41.03 -15.87 -8.74
N ARG A 84 -41.46 -16.00 -7.48
CA ARG A 84 -42.82 -16.48 -7.12
C ARG A 84 -43.89 -15.40 -7.10
N GLU A 85 -43.59 -14.22 -6.54
CA GLU A 85 -44.60 -13.20 -6.22
C GLU A 85 -44.52 -11.95 -7.13
N ARG A 86 -43.45 -11.83 -7.93
CA ARG A 86 -43.11 -10.66 -8.78
C ARG A 86 -42.94 -9.36 -7.99
N THR A 87 -42.53 -9.45 -6.72
CA THR A 87 -42.24 -8.30 -5.86
C THR A 87 -40.97 -7.61 -6.32
N ALA A 88 -41.08 -6.34 -6.70
CA ALA A 88 -40.04 -5.61 -7.41
C ALA A 88 -39.24 -4.64 -6.55
N ALA A 89 -39.80 -4.12 -5.46
CA ALA A 89 -39.20 -2.99 -4.74
C ALA A 89 -37.75 -3.24 -4.28
N MET A 90 -37.48 -4.34 -3.56
CA MET A 90 -36.14 -4.64 -3.07
C MET A 90 -35.18 -5.06 -4.18
N ASN A 91 -35.66 -5.83 -5.16
CA ASN A 91 -34.84 -6.26 -6.30
C ASN A 91 -34.46 -5.09 -7.24
N PHE A 92 -35.33 -4.07 -7.33
CA PHE A 92 -35.03 -2.83 -8.03
C PHE A 92 -33.89 -2.07 -7.36
N VAL A 93 -33.96 -1.91 -6.03
CA VAL A 93 -32.90 -1.24 -5.25
C VAL A 93 -31.58 -2.01 -5.35
N PHE A 94 -31.62 -3.34 -5.20
CA PHE A 94 -30.43 -4.18 -5.35
C PHE A 94 -29.79 -4.03 -6.73
N LEU A 95 -30.58 -4.14 -7.81
CA LEU A 95 -30.04 -3.96 -9.17
C LEU A 95 -29.44 -2.56 -9.37
N LEU A 96 -30.08 -1.52 -8.82
CA LEU A 96 -29.57 -0.15 -8.91
C LEU A 96 -28.22 0.01 -8.20
N ILE A 97 -28.08 -0.54 -6.99
CA ILE A 97 -26.81 -0.56 -6.25
C ILE A 97 -25.74 -1.32 -7.05
N THR A 98 -26.07 -2.51 -7.57
CA THR A 98 -25.11 -3.30 -8.36
C THR A 98 -24.74 -2.61 -9.69
N SER A 99 -25.66 -1.86 -10.30
CA SER A 99 -25.34 -1.06 -11.50
C SER A 99 -24.38 0.07 -11.19
N VAL A 100 -24.54 0.78 -10.06
CA VAL A 100 -23.56 1.80 -9.65
C VAL A 100 -22.20 1.16 -9.41
N PHE A 101 -22.17 0.05 -8.67
CA PHE A 101 -20.93 -0.69 -8.39
C PHE A 101 -20.23 -1.21 -9.65
N PHE A 102 -20.95 -1.89 -10.55
CA PHE A 102 -20.36 -2.34 -11.82
C PHE A 102 -20.00 -1.18 -12.74
N GLY A 103 -20.70 -0.04 -12.66
CA GLY A 103 -20.30 1.19 -13.33
C GLY A 103 -18.93 1.65 -12.88
N MET A 104 -18.69 1.69 -11.56
CA MET A 104 -17.39 2.01 -10.98
C MET A 104 -16.30 0.98 -11.34
N LEU A 105 -16.62 -0.32 -11.40
CA LEU A 105 -15.64 -1.34 -11.80
C LEU A 105 -15.40 -1.41 -13.32
N SER A 106 -16.36 -0.98 -14.13
CA SER A 106 -16.27 -1.07 -15.60
C SER A 106 -15.18 -0.22 -16.23
N SER A 107 -14.71 0.80 -15.52
CA SER A 107 -13.56 1.60 -15.91
C SER A 107 -12.23 0.89 -15.70
N LEU A 108 -12.18 -0.15 -14.87
CA LEU A 108 -10.99 -0.96 -14.60
C LEU A 108 -10.98 -2.19 -15.50
N LEU A 109 -12.07 -2.94 -15.47
CA LEU A 109 -12.24 -4.16 -16.24
C LEU A 109 -13.38 -3.97 -17.24
N ARG A 110 -13.01 -3.85 -18.53
CA ARG A 110 -13.95 -3.57 -19.63
C ARG A 110 -15.10 -4.58 -19.72
N GLY A 111 -14.90 -5.82 -19.26
CA GLY A 111 -15.94 -6.83 -19.22
C GLY A 111 -17.15 -6.45 -18.36
N PHE A 112 -16.97 -5.65 -17.30
CA PHE A 112 -18.11 -5.21 -16.46
C PHE A 112 -19.06 -4.26 -17.18
N ILE A 113 -18.67 -3.67 -18.33
CA ILE A 113 -19.58 -2.90 -19.18
C ILE A 113 -20.75 -3.78 -19.64
N ILE A 114 -20.50 -5.06 -19.95
CA ILE A 114 -21.54 -6.02 -20.37
C ILE A 114 -22.52 -6.25 -19.22
N PHE A 115 -22.00 -6.51 -18.01
CA PHE A 115 -22.83 -6.70 -16.82
C PHE A 115 -23.61 -5.45 -16.43
N LEU A 116 -23.01 -4.26 -16.58
CA LEU A 116 -23.67 -2.98 -16.36
C LEU A 116 -24.86 -2.82 -17.32
N PHE A 117 -24.64 -3.05 -18.62
CA PHE A 117 -25.68 -2.91 -19.64
C PHE A 117 -26.84 -3.89 -19.39
N LEU A 118 -26.53 -5.15 -19.10
CA LEU A 118 -27.54 -6.16 -18.76
C LEU A 118 -28.29 -5.82 -17.47
N ASN A 119 -27.63 -5.25 -16.46
CA ASN A 119 -28.28 -4.78 -15.24
C ASN A 119 -29.21 -3.60 -15.50
N ILE A 120 -28.82 -2.63 -16.33
CA ILE A 120 -29.70 -1.52 -16.73
C ILE A 120 -30.94 -2.05 -17.46
N ILE A 121 -30.77 -3.00 -18.39
CA ILE A 121 -31.90 -3.66 -19.06
C ILE A 121 -32.81 -4.36 -18.03
N ALA A 122 -32.24 -5.05 -17.05
CA ALA A 122 -32.99 -5.71 -15.98
C ALA A 122 -33.75 -4.69 -15.11
N ILE A 123 -33.16 -3.55 -14.76
CA ILE A 123 -33.81 -2.46 -14.01
C ILE A 123 -35.02 -1.93 -14.77
N VAL A 124 -34.86 -1.60 -16.06
CA VAL A 124 -35.95 -1.10 -16.91
C VAL A 124 -37.05 -2.15 -17.03
N SER A 125 -36.67 -3.40 -17.26
CA SER A 125 -37.58 -4.54 -17.34
C SER A 125 -38.39 -4.74 -16.04
N LEU A 126 -37.72 -4.65 -14.90
CA LEU A 126 -38.29 -4.80 -13.57
C LEU A 126 -39.20 -3.61 -13.23
N PHE A 127 -38.84 -2.40 -13.63
CA PHE A 127 -39.71 -1.23 -13.52
C PHE A 127 -41.02 -1.42 -14.29
N VAL A 128 -40.95 -1.89 -15.53
CA VAL A 128 -42.12 -2.10 -16.39
C VAL A 128 -43.02 -3.22 -15.85
N MET A 129 -42.46 -4.39 -15.54
CA MET A 129 -43.25 -5.59 -15.23
C MET A 129 -43.53 -5.79 -13.73
N GLY A 130 -42.64 -5.27 -12.89
CA GLY A 130 -42.58 -5.52 -11.46
C GLY A 130 -43.77 -4.99 -10.66
N ARG A 131 -44.16 -5.74 -9.62
CA ARG A 131 -45.14 -5.26 -8.62
C ARG A 131 -44.40 -4.61 -7.46
N PHE A 132 -44.49 -3.28 -7.37
CA PHE A 132 -43.88 -2.51 -6.28
C PHE A 132 -44.76 -2.47 -5.02
N ARG A 133 -46.03 -2.88 -5.11
CA ARG A 133 -46.91 -3.04 -3.94
C ARG A 133 -46.96 -4.51 -3.50
N PRO A 134 -46.67 -4.83 -2.23
CA PRO A 134 -46.75 -6.20 -1.70
C PRO A 134 -48.21 -6.68 -1.63
N LYS A 135 -48.44 -8.00 -1.75
CA LYS A 135 -49.77 -8.64 -1.76
C LYS A 135 -50.40 -8.87 -0.36
N GLY A 136 -49.94 -8.17 0.68
CA GLY A 136 -50.37 -8.40 2.07
C GLY A 136 -50.88 -7.14 2.77
N GLY A 137 -51.69 -7.32 3.82
CA GLY A 137 -52.09 -6.22 4.71
C GLY A 137 -50.88 -5.58 5.42
N LEU A 138 -50.93 -4.26 5.61
CA LEU A 138 -49.86 -3.44 6.22
C LEU A 138 -49.26 -4.05 7.51
N ARG A 139 -50.09 -4.72 8.32
CA ARG A 139 -49.70 -5.36 9.58
C ARG A 139 -48.72 -6.54 9.42
N LYS A 140 -48.81 -7.32 8.33
CA LYS A 140 -47.87 -8.42 8.03
C LYS A 140 -46.55 -7.90 7.43
N VAL A 141 -46.63 -6.78 6.70
CA VAL A 141 -45.45 -6.07 6.16
C VAL A 141 -44.65 -5.42 7.29
N GLY A 142 -45.32 -4.83 8.28
CA GLY A 142 -44.68 -4.22 9.45
C GLY A 142 -43.88 -5.22 10.30
N LYS A 143 -44.40 -6.43 10.55
CA LYS A 143 -43.67 -7.46 11.31
C LYS A 143 -42.41 -7.96 10.58
N LYS A 144 -42.51 -8.18 9.27
CA LYS A 144 -41.34 -8.56 8.45
C LYS A 144 -40.34 -7.40 8.39
N GLY A 145 -40.81 -6.18 8.09
CA GLY A 145 -39.99 -4.98 8.04
C GLY A 145 -39.25 -4.70 9.35
N PHE A 146 -39.91 -4.88 10.50
CA PHE A 146 -39.27 -4.76 11.80
C PHE A 146 -38.17 -5.80 12.02
N ALA A 147 -38.41 -7.07 11.67
CA ALA A 147 -37.37 -8.10 11.72
C ALA A 147 -36.18 -7.80 10.79
N TYR A 148 -36.45 -7.27 9.58
CA TYR A 148 -35.40 -6.81 8.66
C TYR A 148 -34.60 -5.64 9.24
N PHE A 149 -35.26 -4.63 9.79
CA PHE A 149 -34.60 -3.49 10.42
C PHE A 149 -33.78 -3.91 11.63
N LEU A 150 -34.32 -4.78 12.49
CA LEU A 150 -33.62 -5.28 13.67
C LEU A 150 -32.37 -6.07 13.25
N LEU A 151 -32.49 -6.92 12.23
CA LEU A 151 -31.37 -7.73 11.75
C LEU A 151 -30.31 -6.88 11.04
N LEU A 152 -30.71 -5.87 10.25
CA LEU A 152 -29.78 -4.88 9.67
C LEU A 152 -29.07 -4.07 10.75
N ASN A 153 -29.76 -3.70 11.84
CA ASN A 153 -29.14 -3.00 12.96
C ASN A 153 -28.20 -3.92 13.77
N MET A 154 -28.51 -5.20 13.92
CA MET A 154 -27.59 -6.15 14.53
C MET A 154 -26.33 -6.33 13.67
N LEU A 155 -26.48 -6.32 12.34
CA LEU A 155 -25.36 -6.36 11.40
C LEU A 155 -24.54 -5.07 11.35
N SER A 156 -25.17 -3.91 11.56
CA SER A 156 -24.42 -2.67 11.71
C SER A 156 -23.69 -2.62 13.05
N LEU A 157 -24.24 -3.21 14.11
CA LEU A 157 -23.59 -3.32 15.42
C LEU A 157 -22.41 -4.30 15.43
N THR A 158 -22.41 -5.31 14.56
CA THR A 158 -21.24 -6.20 14.43
C THR A 158 -20.01 -5.49 13.87
N PHE A 159 -20.20 -4.35 13.17
CA PHE A 159 -19.10 -3.61 12.56
C PHE A 159 -18.14 -2.96 13.58
N PRO A 160 -18.61 -2.14 14.55
CA PRO A 160 -17.73 -1.65 15.61
C PRO A 160 -17.05 -2.76 16.41
N VAL A 161 -17.78 -3.85 16.69
CA VAL A 161 -17.23 -5.00 17.41
C VAL A 161 -16.11 -5.67 16.61
N SER A 162 -16.28 -5.84 15.30
CA SER A 162 -15.24 -6.41 14.46
C SER A 162 -14.00 -5.51 14.34
N VAL A 163 -14.18 -4.18 14.28
CA VAL A 163 -13.05 -3.24 14.27
C VAL A 163 -12.25 -3.35 15.56
N VAL A 164 -12.92 -3.43 16.71
CA VAL A 164 -12.26 -3.59 18.01
C VAL A 164 -11.56 -4.95 18.10
N LEU A 165 -12.20 -6.04 17.66
CA LEU A 165 -11.58 -7.37 17.68
C LEU A 165 -10.36 -7.48 16.75
N MET A 166 -10.41 -6.88 15.57
CA MET A 166 -9.27 -6.84 14.62
C MET A 166 -8.06 -6.12 15.21
N GLY A 167 -8.28 -5.04 15.95
CA GLY A 167 -7.20 -4.28 16.61
C GLY A 167 -6.70 -4.88 17.92
N GLN A 168 -7.32 -5.96 18.41
CA GLN A 168 -6.95 -6.59 19.69
C GLN A 168 -6.33 -7.98 19.53
N ASN A 169 -6.60 -8.66 18.41
CA ASN A 169 -6.04 -9.98 18.16
C ASN A 169 -4.78 -9.86 17.29
N PRO A 170 -3.65 -10.41 17.75
CA PRO A 170 -2.47 -10.59 16.91
C PRO A 170 -2.79 -11.41 15.67
N ILE A 171 -2.44 -10.88 14.51
CA ILE A 171 -2.54 -11.58 13.21
C ILE A 171 -1.26 -12.33 12.91
N ALA A 172 -0.13 -11.85 13.43
CA ALA A 172 1.14 -12.53 13.37
C ALA A 172 1.95 -12.23 14.62
N THR A 173 2.72 -13.22 15.02
CA THR A 173 3.74 -13.08 16.05
C THR A 173 5.01 -13.70 15.53
N THR A 174 6.08 -12.92 15.47
CA THR A 174 7.40 -13.40 15.05
C THR A 174 8.31 -13.43 16.26
N THR A 175 9.40 -14.19 16.18
CA THR A 175 10.38 -14.29 17.26
C THR A 175 11.75 -13.98 16.69
N GLY A 176 12.31 -12.84 17.09
CA GLY A 176 13.69 -12.47 16.82
C GLY A 176 14.60 -13.02 17.92
N VAL A 177 15.68 -13.69 17.53
CA VAL A 177 16.68 -14.23 18.48
C VAL A 177 18.05 -13.59 18.29
N VAL A 178 18.26 -12.94 17.14
CA VAL A 178 19.52 -12.31 16.75
C VAL A 178 19.24 -10.84 16.48
N ILE A 179 20.01 -9.95 17.10
CA ILE A 179 19.91 -8.51 16.81
C ILE A 179 20.42 -8.28 15.39
N PRO A 180 19.67 -7.56 14.54
CA PRO A 180 20.07 -7.26 13.17
C PRO A 180 21.25 -6.29 13.14
N GLU A 181 21.88 -6.18 11.99
CA GLU A 181 22.76 -5.06 11.69
C GLU A 181 21.88 -3.81 11.54
N ILE A 182 22.18 -2.78 12.35
CA ILE A 182 21.37 -1.56 12.40
C ILE A 182 22.19 -0.37 11.87
N ALA A 183 21.68 0.23 10.79
CA ALA A 183 22.14 1.51 10.27
C ALA A 183 21.34 2.66 10.90
N LEU A 184 22.03 3.70 11.33
CA LEU A 184 21.42 4.95 11.77
C LEU A 184 21.56 5.99 10.66
N THR A 185 20.45 6.36 10.02
CA THR A 185 20.48 7.38 8.96
C THR A 185 20.71 8.77 9.55
N ILE A 186 21.70 9.46 9.01
CA ILE A 186 21.99 10.87 9.26
C ILE A 186 21.59 11.65 8.01
N PRO A 187 20.41 12.28 7.98
CA PRO A 187 20.02 13.15 6.88
C PRO A 187 20.87 14.43 6.93
N LEU A 188 21.59 14.70 5.84
CA LEU A 188 22.51 15.85 5.75
C LEU A 188 21.87 17.09 5.09
N SER A 189 20.61 16.96 4.66
CA SER A 189 19.71 18.00 4.18
C SER A 189 18.28 17.68 4.64
N ASP A 190 17.33 18.57 4.36
CA ASP A 190 15.91 18.29 4.57
C ASP A 190 15.38 17.42 3.42
N PHE A 191 14.65 16.36 3.77
CA PHE A 191 14.03 15.42 2.82
C PHE A 191 12.52 15.39 3.06
N ASP A 192 12.02 14.31 3.66
CA ASP A 192 10.60 14.16 4.01
C ASP A 192 10.24 14.95 5.26
N PHE A 193 11.22 15.25 6.12
CA PHE A 193 11.04 15.95 7.38
C PHE A 193 12.07 17.09 7.55
N PRO A 194 11.74 18.11 8.36
CA PRO A 194 12.72 19.11 8.77
C PRO A 194 13.64 18.52 9.84
N TYR A 195 14.90 18.22 9.50
CA TYR A 195 15.81 17.58 10.44
C TYR A 195 16.62 18.59 11.23
N GLN A 196 16.85 18.26 12.51
CA GLN A 196 17.84 18.98 13.28
C GLN A 196 19.24 18.55 12.83
N ASN A 197 20.12 19.51 12.56
CA ASN A 197 21.50 19.21 12.24
C ASN A 197 22.21 18.62 13.47
N VAL A 198 22.56 17.33 13.41
CA VAL A 198 23.36 16.65 14.43
C VAL A 198 24.83 16.69 14.02
N THR A 199 25.69 17.10 14.96
CA THR A 199 27.14 17.18 14.74
C THR A 199 27.85 15.98 15.36
N PRO A 200 28.94 15.47 14.74
CA PRO A 200 29.69 14.34 15.26
C PRO A 200 30.48 14.74 16.52
N THR A 201 29.92 14.49 17.70
CA THR A 201 30.63 14.67 18.97
C THR A 201 31.29 13.38 19.43
N SER A 202 32.38 13.46 20.20
CA SER A 202 33.06 12.26 20.71
C SER A 202 32.15 11.36 21.53
N GLY A 203 31.23 11.93 22.32
CA GLY A 203 30.24 11.17 23.09
C GLY A 203 29.29 10.38 22.19
N LEU A 204 28.74 11.02 21.16
CA LEU A 204 27.83 10.38 20.21
C LEU A 204 28.52 9.25 19.43
N LEU A 205 29.74 9.50 18.93
CA LEU A 205 30.52 8.48 18.21
C LEU A 205 30.85 7.29 19.10
N THR A 206 31.20 7.53 20.38
CA THR A 206 31.44 6.47 21.36
C THR A 206 30.17 5.64 21.58
N GLU A 207 29.01 6.28 21.71
CA GLU A 207 27.74 5.57 21.93
C GLU A 207 27.32 4.72 20.72
N ILE A 208 27.52 5.22 19.50
CA ILE A 208 27.30 4.45 18.26
C ILE A 208 28.20 3.21 18.24
N LEU A 209 29.49 3.38 18.54
CA LEU A 209 30.49 2.32 18.53
C LEU A 209 30.20 1.26 19.62
N ASP A 210 29.95 1.69 20.86
CA ASP A 210 29.69 0.80 22.01
C ASP A 210 28.43 -0.06 21.82
N ASN A 211 27.45 0.42 21.04
CA ASN A 211 26.22 -0.31 20.73
C ASN A 211 26.30 -1.12 19.41
N ALA A 212 27.44 -1.07 18.72
CA ALA A 212 27.70 -1.74 17.44
C ALA A 212 26.65 -1.39 16.38
N PHE A 213 26.33 -0.10 16.25
CA PHE A 213 25.55 0.43 15.13
C PHE A 213 26.48 1.08 14.12
N TYR A 214 26.05 1.09 12.85
CA TYR A 214 26.77 1.77 11.77
C TYR A 214 25.97 2.96 11.26
N LEU A 215 26.60 3.80 10.43
CA LEU A 215 26.01 5.05 9.96
C LEU A 215 25.55 4.97 8.51
N ASP A 216 24.43 5.61 8.19
CA ASP A 216 23.97 5.84 6.81
C ASP A 216 23.89 7.35 6.54
N PHE A 217 24.83 7.89 5.77
CA PHE A 217 24.81 9.31 5.41
C PHE A 217 23.92 9.53 4.20
N LYS A 218 22.76 10.16 4.39
CA LYS A 218 21.82 10.49 3.31
C LYS A 218 22.14 11.87 2.75
N VAL A 219 22.64 11.90 1.52
CA VAL A 219 23.18 13.09 0.83
C VAL A 219 22.22 13.52 -0.27
N LEU A 220 21.76 14.77 -0.22
CA LEU A 220 21.06 15.41 -1.34
C LEU A 220 22.09 15.89 -2.38
N GLU A 221 21.99 15.38 -3.61
CA GLU A 221 23.06 15.48 -4.62
C GLU A 221 23.34 16.90 -5.12
N ASP A 222 22.30 17.73 -5.24
CA ASP A 222 22.37 19.09 -5.75
C ASP A 222 22.56 20.15 -4.64
N ASP A 223 22.60 19.74 -3.36
CA ASP A 223 22.78 20.63 -2.21
C ASP A 223 24.23 20.67 -1.70
N SER A 224 24.89 21.80 -1.91
CA SER A 224 26.25 22.03 -1.41
C SER A 224 26.39 21.91 0.12
N SER A 225 25.32 22.19 0.89
CA SER A 225 25.36 22.11 2.35
C SER A 225 25.42 20.65 2.81
N SER A 226 24.62 19.79 2.19
CA SER A 226 24.66 18.34 2.35
C SER A 226 26.07 17.76 2.17
N TRP A 227 26.77 18.15 1.09
CA TRP A 227 28.15 17.72 0.84
C TRP A 227 29.15 18.24 1.89
N SER A 228 28.99 19.48 2.34
CA SER A 228 29.83 20.04 3.42
C SER A 228 29.61 19.32 4.76
N ASN A 229 28.37 18.98 5.06
CA ASN A 229 28.01 18.22 6.27
C ASN A 229 28.56 16.79 6.20
N LEU A 230 28.46 16.12 5.03
CA LEU A 230 29.07 14.82 4.79
C LEU A 230 30.56 14.88 5.11
N ARG A 231 31.29 15.86 4.57
CA ARG A 231 32.73 15.99 4.81
C ARG A 231 33.06 16.16 6.29
N THR A 232 32.23 16.91 7.02
CA THR A 232 32.40 17.10 8.48
C THR A 232 32.29 15.77 9.23
N TRP A 233 31.30 14.95 8.86
CA TRP A 233 31.12 13.62 9.42
C TRP A 233 32.26 12.66 9.06
N LEU A 234 32.63 12.59 7.77
CA LEU A 234 33.70 11.73 7.29
C LEU A 234 35.03 12.01 8.00
N VAL A 235 35.39 13.29 8.20
CA VAL A 235 36.60 13.67 8.93
C VAL A 235 36.55 13.21 10.39
N ALA A 236 35.39 13.29 11.03
CA ALA A 236 35.25 12.90 12.44
C ALA A 236 35.30 11.38 12.66
N ILE A 237 34.80 10.59 11.71
CA ILE A 237 34.78 9.12 11.80
C ILE A 237 36.04 8.46 11.21
N ASN A 238 36.89 9.20 10.50
CA ASN A 238 38.02 8.64 9.74
C ASN A 238 39.00 7.82 10.61
N ASP A 239 39.16 8.20 11.86
CA ASP A 239 40.06 7.54 12.82
C ASP A 239 39.31 6.59 13.77
N THR A 240 38.06 6.26 13.44
CA THR A 240 37.20 5.33 14.21
C THR A 240 36.94 4.04 13.43
N GLU A 241 36.55 2.99 14.14
CA GLU A 241 36.11 1.72 13.53
C GLU A 241 34.62 1.71 13.17
N ILE A 242 33.96 2.88 13.18
CA ILE A 242 32.54 2.98 12.84
C ILE A 242 32.40 2.78 11.34
N GLU A 243 31.74 1.69 10.98
CA GLU A 243 31.33 1.39 9.62
C GLU A 243 30.27 2.40 9.15
N TYR A 244 30.25 2.67 7.85
CA TYR A 244 29.26 3.59 7.28
C TYR A 244 28.94 3.28 5.83
N ILE A 245 27.75 3.68 5.41
CA ILE A 245 27.30 3.72 4.03
C ILE A 245 26.95 5.15 3.64
N VAL A 246 26.93 5.43 2.34
CA VAL A 246 26.49 6.72 1.80
C VAL A 246 25.30 6.47 0.88
N THR A 247 24.13 7.01 1.24
CA THR A 247 22.94 7.01 0.38
C THR A 247 22.91 8.32 -0.40
N LEU A 248 23.05 8.24 -1.73
CA LEU A 248 22.93 9.36 -2.65
C LEU A 248 21.47 9.51 -3.10
N VAL A 249 20.94 10.72 -2.97
CA VAL A 249 19.53 11.03 -3.22
C VAL A 249 19.43 12.15 -4.23
N SER A 250 18.95 11.82 -5.42
CA SER A 250 18.61 12.82 -6.43
C SER A 250 17.46 13.71 -5.94
N ASN A 251 17.47 14.99 -6.35
CA ASN A 251 16.35 15.90 -6.09
C ASN A 251 15.18 15.60 -7.04
N ARG A 252 14.64 14.38 -6.99
CA ARG A 252 13.56 13.89 -7.85
C ARG A 252 12.32 14.79 -7.79
N GLY A 253 12.02 15.35 -6.62
CA GLY A 253 10.89 16.28 -6.46
C GLY A 253 11.02 17.54 -7.33
N SER A 254 12.23 18.08 -7.50
CA SER A 254 12.45 19.24 -8.38
C SER A 254 12.35 18.89 -9.87
N LEU A 255 12.75 17.68 -10.25
CA LEU A 255 12.64 17.17 -11.63
C LEU A 255 11.19 16.92 -12.04
N VAL A 256 10.37 16.42 -11.11
CA VAL A 256 8.96 16.06 -11.36
C VAL A 256 8.02 17.27 -11.27
N GLY A 257 8.27 18.18 -10.31
CA GLY A 257 7.40 19.31 -10.01
C GLY A 257 6.26 18.99 -9.03
N GLU A 258 5.44 20.01 -8.70
CA GLU A 258 4.49 19.96 -7.58
C GLU A 258 3.27 19.04 -7.77
N ASN A 259 2.84 18.76 -9.00
CA ASN A 259 1.63 17.97 -9.29
C ASN A 259 1.86 17.00 -10.47
N PRO A 260 2.55 15.88 -10.25
CA PRO A 260 2.81 14.93 -11.32
C PRO A 260 1.52 14.36 -11.92
N GLU A 261 1.39 14.45 -13.25
CA GLU A 261 0.38 13.68 -14.01
C GLU A 261 0.83 12.22 -14.24
N THR A 262 2.12 11.95 -14.08
CA THR A 262 2.78 10.65 -14.21
C THR A 262 3.80 10.48 -13.10
N LEU A 263 3.95 9.24 -12.60
CA LEU A 263 4.94 8.86 -11.59
C LEU A 263 6.32 8.53 -12.17
N ALA A 264 6.42 8.36 -13.49
CA ALA A 264 7.68 8.14 -14.17
C ALA A 264 7.57 8.44 -15.67
N THR A 265 8.65 8.97 -16.24
CA THR A 265 8.90 9.01 -17.68
C THR A 265 10.31 8.51 -17.96
N THR A 266 10.59 8.15 -19.21
CA THR A 266 11.93 7.71 -19.59
C THR A 266 12.97 8.80 -19.35
N GLU A 267 12.63 10.05 -19.67
CA GLU A 267 13.50 11.22 -19.45
C GLU A 267 13.81 11.41 -17.96
N LEU A 268 12.79 11.42 -17.10
CA LEU A 268 12.97 11.56 -15.65
C LEU A 268 13.89 10.49 -15.08
N ILE A 269 13.68 9.22 -15.45
CA ILE A 269 14.52 8.13 -14.93
C ILE A 269 15.96 8.26 -15.41
N VAL A 270 16.18 8.66 -16.66
CA VAL A 270 17.54 8.90 -17.19
C VAL A 270 18.21 10.05 -16.44
N ASP A 271 17.51 11.15 -16.21
CA ASP A 271 18.03 12.30 -15.46
C ASP A 271 18.43 11.90 -14.02
N ILE A 272 17.64 11.03 -13.36
CA ILE A 272 17.96 10.48 -12.04
C ILE A 272 19.27 9.66 -12.08
N TYR A 273 19.41 8.75 -13.05
CA TYR A 273 20.64 7.95 -13.20
C TYR A 273 21.87 8.82 -13.53
N GLU A 274 21.71 9.87 -14.34
CA GLU A 274 22.79 10.83 -14.65
C GLU A 274 23.21 11.65 -13.42
N SER A 275 22.23 12.05 -12.60
CA SER A 275 22.47 12.72 -11.31
C SER A 275 23.29 11.82 -10.37
N HIS A 276 22.86 10.56 -10.20
CA HIS A 276 23.58 9.55 -9.40
C HIS A 276 25.00 9.31 -9.91
N SER A 277 25.20 9.23 -11.23
CA SER A 277 26.52 9.06 -11.86
C SER A 277 27.46 10.25 -11.58
N THR A 278 26.92 11.47 -11.64
CA THR A 278 27.66 12.69 -11.32
C THR A 278 28.00 12.77 -9.83
N ALA A 279 27.04 12.43 -8.97
CA ALA A 279 27.21 12.41 -7.52
C ALA A 279 28.22 11.36 -7.06
N LEU A 280 28.24 10.17 -7.67
CA LEU A 280 29.25 9.14 -7.43
C LEU A 280 30.65 9.67 -7.75
N THR A 281 30.81 10.36 -8.88
CA THR A 281 32.09 10.98 -9.26
C THR A 281 32.50 12.04 -8.23
N ASN A 282 31.58 12.91 -7.80
CA ASN A 282 31.85 13.91 -6.77
C ASN A 282 32.22 13.29 -5.42
N LEU A 283 31.57 12.19 -5.02
CA LEU A 283 31.86 11.48 -3.78
C LEU A 283 33.31 10.97 -3.78
N LEU A 284 33.72 10.33 -4.87
CA LEU A 284 35.06 9.77 -5.06
C LEU A 284 36.13 10.85 -5.13
N ASP A 285 35.91 11.88 -5.95
CA ASP A 285 36.96 12.85 -6.28
C ASP A 285 37.11 13.96 -5.25
N LEU A 286 36.06 14.28 -4.49
CA LEU A 286 36.04 15.42 -3.58
C LEU A 286 35.84 14.99 -2.12
N SER A 287 34.77 14.24 -1.85
CA SER A 287 34.33 13.99 -0.47
C SER A 287 35.21 12.97 0.24
N LEU A 288 35.61 11.90 -0.45
CA LEU A 288 36.49 10.85 0.08
C LEU A 288 37.99 11.18 -0.05
N LEU A 289 38.34 12.32 -0.66
CA LEU A 289 39.74 12.73 -0.79
C LEU A 289 40.39 12.90 0.59
N ASN A 290 41.46 12.15 0.87
CA ASN A 290 42.15 12.08 2.17
C ASN A 290 41.32 11.48 3.31
N ILE A 291 40.30 10.67 3.00
CA ILE A 291 39.63 9.79 3.95
C ILE A 291 40.22 8.39 3.76
N SER A 292 40.73 7.78 4.84
CA SER A 292 41.32 6.45 4.84
C SER A 292 40.29 5.34 5.06
N ASN A 293 39.22 5.64 5.82
CA ASN A 293 38.13 4.71 6.04
C ASN A 293 37.10 4.86 4.91
N ASN A 294 37.10 3.96 3.93
CA ASN A 294 36.17 3.99 2.80
C ASN A 294 34.76 3.54 3.24
N PRO A 295 33.69 3.99 2.55
CA PRO A 295 32.35 3.51 2.83
C PRO A 295 32.24 2.01 2.55
N ASN A 296 31.46 1.29 3.38
CA ASN A 296 31.12 -0.10 3.15
C ASN A 296 30.33 -0.29 1.85
N ALA A 297 29.44 0.66 1.53
CA ALA A 297 28.67 0.66 0.30
C ALA A 297 28.17 2.07 -0.03
N VAL A 298 27.87 2.28 -1.31
CA VAL A 298 27.13 3.46 -1.81
C VAL A 298 25.76 3.01 -2.31
N LEU A 299 24.69 3.58 -1.75
CA LEU A 299 23.33 3.29 -2.16
C LEU A 299 22.77 4.44 -3.02
N PHE A 300 22.11 4.10 -4.12
CA PHE A 300 21.42 5.08 -4.96
C PHE A 300 19.91 5.03 -4.68
N ASP A 301 19.36 6.16 -4.24
CA ASP A 301 17.94 6.27 -3.93
C ASP A 301 17.10 6.40 -5.20
N MET A 302 16.27 5.38 -5.44
CA MET A 302 15.35 5.26 -6.56
C MET A 302 13.88 5.30 -6.12
N THR A 303 13.63 5.69 -4.87
CA THR A 303 12.28 5.86 -4.33
C THR A 303 11.53 7.01 -5.01
N LEU A 304 10.22 7.04 -4.84
CA LEU A 304 9.39 8.13 -5.34
C LEU A 304 9.64 9.39 -4.51
N SER A 305 9.57 10.56 -5.14
CA SER A 305 9.52 11.83 -4.40
C SER A 305 8.24 11.95 -3.55
N ILE A 306 8.22 12.91 -2.64
CA ILE A 306 7.02 13.24 -1.83
C ILE A 306 5.82 13.53 -2.73
N GLN A 307 6.02 14.28 -3.81
CA GLN A 307 4.95 14.69 -4.74
C GLN A 307 4.37 13.49 -5.48
N GLU A 308 5.22 12.59 -5.97
CA GLU A 308 4.79 11.34 -6.63
C GLU A 308 4.08 10.42 -5.65
N TRP A 309 4.62 10.26 -4.44
CA TRP A 309 4.01 9.48 -3.38
C TRP A 309 2.62 10.00 -3.03
N GLN A 310 2.47 11.30 -2.86
CA GLN A 310 1.17 11.94 -2.60
C GLN A 310 0.19 11.77 -3.75
N ALA A 311 0.65 11.88 -5.01
CA ALA A 311 -0.20 11.65 -6.17
C ALA A 311 -0.73 10.21 -6.18
N LEU A 312 0.15 9.23 -5.97
CA LEU A 312 -0.19 7.82 -5.84
C LEU A 312 -1.15 7.58 -4.66
N MET A 313 -0.83 8.12 -3.49
CA MET A 313 -1.60 7.87 -2.27
C MET A 313 -2.94 8.61 -2.26
N THR A 314 -3.06 9.74 -2.95
CA THR A 314 -4.33 10.47 -3.10
C THR A 314 -5.34 9.66 -3.91
N VAL A 315 -4.95 9.11 -5.05
CA VAL A 315 -5.85 8.26 -5.85
C VAL A 315 -6.17 6.94 -5.13
N THR A 316 -5.21 6.44 -4.36
CA THR A 316 -5.30 5.21 -3.58
C THR A 316 -6.28 5.36 -2.39
N ARG A 317 -6.09 6.38 -1.55
CA ARG A 317 -6.94 6.68 -0.38
C ARG A 317 -8.37 7.07 -0.76
N SER A 318 -8.52 7.81 -1.86
CA SER A 318 -9.85 8.18 -2.36
C SER A 318 -10.60 6.99 -2.98
N LEU A 319 -9.97 5.80 -3.03
CA LEU A 319 -10.47 4.63 -3.77
C LEU A 319 -10.86 5.03 -5.21
N ASN A 320 -10.14 6.00 -5.78
CA ASN A 320 -10.34 6.47 -7.14
C ASN A 320 -9.61 5.53 -8.09
N LEU A 321 -10.21 4.35 -8.28
CA LEU A 321 -9.63 3.29 -9.10
C LEU A 321 -9.38 3.77 -10.55
N VAL A 322 -10.22 4.68 -11.08
CA VAL A 322 -10.02 5.27 -12.41
C VAL A 322 -8.78 6.16 -12.45
N GLY A 323 -8.64 7.02 -11.44
CA GLY A 323 -7.46 7.87 -11.27
C GLY A 323 -6.20 7.05 -11.12
N PHE A 324 -6.23 6.02 -10.27
CA PHE A 324 -5.14 5.06 -10.08
C PHE A 324 -4.77 4.36 -11.38
N GLY A 325 -5.74 3.74 -12.07
CA GLY A 325 -5.50 3.04 -13.33
C GLY A 325 -4.96 3.96 -14.43
N ASN A 326 -5.43 5.20 -14.51
CA ASN A 326 -4.88 6.18 -15.46
C ASN A 326 -3.45 6.60 -15.10
N LEU A 327 -3.19 6.90 -13.82
CA LEU A 327 -1.87 7.30 -13.31
C LEU A 327 -0.84 6.19 -13.59
N MET A 328 -1.14 4.96 -13.17
CA MET A 328 -0.27 3.80 -13.38
C MET A 328 -0.05 3.54 -14.88
N ARG A 329 -1.12 3.48 -15.67
CA ARG A 329 -1.02 3.18 -17.10
C ARG A 329 -0.20 4.21 -17.86
N THR A 330 -0.41 5.51 -17.61
CA THR A 330 0.35 6.57 -18.27
C THR A 330 1.82 6.48 -17.86
N SER A 331 2.11 6.25 -16.57
CA SER A 331 3.49 6.13 -16.08
C SER A 331 4.21 4.90 -16.69
N ILE A 332 3.54 3.75 -16.75
CA ILE A 332 4.11 2.52 -17.33
C ILE A 332 4.36 2.67 -18.84
N TYR A 333 3.45 3.29 -19.60
CA TYR A 333 3.64 3.45 -21.05
C TYR A 333 4.55 4.61 -21.43
N SER A 334 4.86 5.52 -20.51
CA SER A 334 5.86 6.57 -20.70
C SER A 334 7.29 6.12 -20.39
N THR A 335 7.49 4.90 -19.91
CA THR A 335 8.80 4.34 -19.56
C THR A 335 9.24 3.25 -20.54
N GLN A 336 10.51 3.29 -20.95
CA GLN A 336 11.14 2.29 -21.81
C GLN A 336 12.06 1.39 -21.00
N LEU A 337 11.75 0.10 -20.96
CA LEU A 337 12.46 -0.91 -20.16
C LEU A 337 13.95 -1.04 -20.55
N ASP A 338 14.24 -1.02 -21.85
CA ASP A 338 15.61 -1.16 -22.35
C ASP A 338 16.48 0.04 -21.92
N THR A 339 15.93 1.25 -21.99
CA THR A 339 16.61 2.48 -21.54
C THR A 339 16.89 2.45 -20.05
N ILE A 340 15.92 2.04 -19.24
CA ILE A 340 16.10 1.87 -17.79
C ILE A 340 17.22 0.87 -17.49
N THR A 341 17.21 -0.28 -18.16
CA THR A 341 18.19 -1.35 -17.93
C THR A 341 19.60 -0.89 -18.34
N ASN A 342 19.74 -0.17 -19.45
CA ASN A 342 21.02 0.38 -19.90
C ASN A 342 21.55 1.47 -18.96
N ALA A 343 20.68 2.35 -18.45
CA ALA A 343 21.08 3.40 -17.51
C ALA A 343 21.56 2.79 -16.17
N SER A 344 20.82 1.81 -15.64
CA SER A 344 21.24 1.06 -14.45
C SER A 344 22.57 0.35 -14.65
N LEU A 345 22.75 -0.33 -15.79
CA LEU A 345 24.01 -1.01 -16.12
C LEU A 345 25.19 -0.04 -16.16
N SER A 346 25.00 1.13 -16.77
CA SER A 346 26.05 2.15 -16.86
C SER A 346 26.48 2.67 -15.49
N LEU A 347 25.53 2.91 -14.58
CA LEU A 347 25.84 3.35 -13.22
C LEU A 347 26.51 2.24 -12.41
N TYR A 348 26.02 1.01 -12.52
CA TYR A 348 26.63 -0.16 -11.88
C TYR A 348 28.08 -0.36 -12.33
N ASP A 349 28.34 -0.35 -13.65
CA ASP A 349 29.68 -0.49 -14.20
C ASP A 349 30.63 0.62 -13.70
N GLN A 350 30.14 1.85 -13.56
CA GLN A 350 30.92 2.96 -13.01
C GLN A 350 31.27 2.77 -11.52
N ALA A 351 30.32 2.28 -10.71
CA ALA A 351 30.57 1.97 -9.31
C ALA A 351 31.60 0.84 -9.15
N GLN A 352 31.46 -0.23 -9.95
CA GLN A 352 32.40 -1.36 -9.97
C GLN A 352 33.81 -0.93 -10.40
N LEU A 353 33.93 -0.07 -11.43
CA LEU A 353 35.22 0.51 -11.84
C LEU A 353 35.87 1.35 -10.76
N SER A 354 35.07 1.92 -9.86
CA SER A 354 35.54 2.70 -8.71
C SER A 354 35.94 1.84 -7.51
N GLY A 355 35.70 0.53 -7.57
CA GLY A 355 36.04 -0.42 -6.50
C GLY A 355 35.19 -0.26 -5.24
N LEU A 356 33.99 0.30 -5.38
CA LEU A 356 33.03 0.45 -4.28
C LEU A 356 31.89 -0.55 -4.44
N ASP A 357 31.49 -1.17 -3.34
CA ASP A 357 30.24 -1.93 -3.30
C ASP A 357 29.07 -0.95 -3.46
N ALA A 358 28.09 -1.33 -4.28
CA ALA A 358 26.99 -0.45 -4.62
C ALA A 358 25.64 -1.15 -4.56
N GLY A 359 24.62 -0.37 -4.24
CA GLY A 359 23.27 -0.86 -4.05
C GLY A 359 22.20 0.16 -4.37
N LEU A 360 20.95 -0.22 -4.18
CA LEU A 360 19.79 0.62 -4.43
C LEU A 360 18.91 0.75 -3.19
N VAL A 361 18.26 1.90 -3.05
CA VAL A 361 17.06 2.05 -2.21
C VAL A 361 15.83 2.12 -3.12
N ILE A 362 14.85 1.25 -2.90
CA ILE A 362 13.65 1.14 -3.77
C ILE A 362 12.35 1.06 -2.94
N GLU A 363 11.22 1.26 -3.61
CA GLU A 363 9.90 1.18 -2.96
C GLU A 363 9.46 -0.25 -2.65
N SER A 364 8.63 -0.39 -1.62
CA SER A 364 8.09 -1.68 -1.16
C SER A 364 7.22 -2.42 -2.19
N PHE A 365 6.54 -1.71 -3.09
CA PHE A 365 5.73 -2.34 -4.15
C PHE A 365 6.58 -3.07 -5.21
N VAL A 366 7.89 -2.80 -5.28
CA VAL A 366 8.80 -3.49 -6.22
C VAL A 366 8.93 -4.98 -5.90
N ILE A 367 8.77 -5.36 -4.62
CA ILE A 367 8.84 -6.75 -4.19
C ILE A 367 7.68 -7.58 -4.77
N ASP A 368 6.48 -7.01 -4.81
CA ASP A 368 5.26 -7.67 -5.29
C ASP A 368 5.42 -8.06 -6.77
N ASP A 369 5.79 -7.07 -7.59
CA ASP A 369 6.13 -7.24 -9.00
C ASP A 369 7.23 -8.30 -9.21
N MET A 370 8.28 -8.28 -8.38
CA MET A 370 9.37 -9.24 -8.50
C MET A 370 8.91 -10.68 -8.21
N GLN A 371 8.06 -10.89 -7.20
CA GLN A 371 7.51 -12.20 -6.87
C GLN A 371 6.59 -12.73 -7.98
N ASP A 372 5.81 -11.84 -8.61
CA ASP A 372 4.92 -12.16 -9.73
C ASP A 372 5.63 -12.21 -11.10
N ARG A 373 6.91 -11.83 -11.14
CA ARG A 373 7.73 -11.69 -12.36
C ARG A 373 7.13 -10.71 -13.37
N ASP A 374 6.47 -9.67 -12.87
CA ASP A 374 6.07 -8.49 -13.64
C ASP A 374 7.08 -7.36 -13.41
N SER A 375 7.27 -6.50 -14.40
CA SER A 375 8.12 -5.30 -14.30
C SER A 375 7.30 -4.01 -14.37
N GLY A 376 5.97 -4.11 -14.28
CA GLY A 376 5.05 -2.99 -14.48
C GLY A 376 5.29 -1.84 -13.51
N ALA A 377 5.02 -2.06 -12.22
CA ALA A 377 5.23 -1.07 -11.17
C ALA A 377 6.72 -0.82 -10.87
N MET A 378 7.60 -1.82 -11.08
CA MET A 378 9.07 -1.65 -10.91
C MET A 378 9.61 -0.45 -11.71
N ARG A 379 9.06 -0.20 -12.90
CA ARG A 379 9.48 0.90 -13.78
C ARG A 379 9.26 2.28 -13.18
N LEU A 380 8.34 2.42 -12.21
CA LEU A 380 8.08 3.68 -11.53
C LEU A 380 9.28 4.12 -10.67
N CYS A 381 10.02 3.14 -10.15
CA CYS A 381 11.28 3.35 -9.45
C CYS A 381 12.48 3.27 -10.40
N GLY A 382 12.28 3.28 -11.73
CA GLY A 382 13.38 3.17 -12.67
C GLY A 382 14.18 1.88 -12.53
N VAL A 383 13.55 0.76 -12.13
CA VAL A 383 14.21 -0.54 -12.02
C VAL A 383 13.45 -1.62 -12.79
N SER A 384 14.15 -2.72 -13.06
CA SER A 384 13.62 -3.93 -13.69
C SER A 384 14.14 -5.16 -12.96
N THR A 385 13.53 -6.32 -13.19
CA THR A 385 14.04 -7.60 -12.65
C THR A 385 15.49 -7.85 -13.07
N THR A 386 15.85 -7.49 -14.30
CA THR A 386 17.23 -7.57 -14.81
C THR A 386 18.15 -6.61 -14.10
N SER A 387 17.74 -5.34 -13.92
CA SER A 387 18.60 -4.36 -13.26
C SER A 387 18.83 -4.70 -11.79
N LEU A 388 17.79 -5.12 -11.06
CA LEU A 388 17.92 -5.52 -9.65
C LEU A 388 18.88 -6.70 -9.45
N SER A 389 18.93 -7.64 -10.39
CA SER A 389 19.82 -8.80 -10.28
C SER A 389 21.32 -8.48 -10.35
N GLN A 390 21.67 -7.24 -10.69
CA GLN A 390 23.07 -6.79 -10.81
C GLN A 390 23.61 -6.22 -9.51
N TRP A 391 22.74 -5.69 -8.64
CA TRP A 391 23.15 -4.96 -7.45
C TRP A 391 23.42 -5.90 -6.28
N ASP A 392 24.46 -5.60 -5.50
CA ASP A 392 24.93 -6.45 -4.40
C ASP A 392 24.22 -6.19 -3.06
N ARG A 393 23.45 -5.09 -3.00
CA ARG A 393 22.70 -4.68 -1.82
C ARG A 393 21.45 -3.91 -2.23
N ILE A 394 20.29 -4.28 -1.68
CA ILE A 394 19.02 -3.62 -1.98
C ILE A 394 18.29 -3.32 -0.67
N ILE A 395 18.00 -2.05 -0.40
CA ILE A 395 17.24 -1.61 0.77
C ILE A 395 15.83 -1.25 0.33
N ILE A 396 14.84 -1.87 0.96
CA ILE A 396 13.44 -1.56 0.69
C ILE A 396 12.95 -0.47 1.64
N SER A 397 12.41 0.62 1.08
CA SER A 397 11.72 1.65 1.84
C SER A 397 10.36 1.13 2.32
N CYS A 398 10.31 0.79 3.59
CA CYS A 398 9.12 0.33 4.32
C CYS A 398 8.78 1.31 5.45
N GLU A 399 8.99 2.60 5.19
CA GLU A 399 8.91 3.65 6.19
C GLU A 399 7.47 3.88 6.64
N ARG A 400 7.10 3.30 7.79
CA ARG A 400 5.74 3.41 8.35
C ARG A 400 5.31 4.88 8.51
N SER A 401 6.23 5.75 8.91
CA SER A 401 6.02 7.19 9.04
C SER A 401 5.52 7.83 7.73
N ARG A 402 6.12 7.50 6.59
CA ARG A 402 5.74 8.04 5.27
C ARG A 402 4.36 7.58 4.80
N PHE A 403 4.02 6.31 5.05
CA PHE A 403 2.67 5.81 4.75
C PHE A 403 1.60 6.45 5.66
N SER A 404 1.99 6.78 6.89
CA SER A 404 1.07 7.19 7.92
C SER A 404 0.55 8.59 7.75
N PHE A 405 1.34 9.52 7.20
CA PHE A 405 0.83 10.82 6.76
C PHE A 405 -0.35 10.70 5.81
N GLU A 406 -0.24 9.75 4.87
CA GLU A 406 -1.25 9.58 3.85
C GLU A 406 -2.50 8.88 4.38
N MET A 407 -2.33 7.93 5.32
CA MET A 407 -3.41 7.15 5.92
C MET A 407 -3.93 7.70 7.26
N SER A 408 -3.39 8.84 7.72
CA SER A 408 -3.71 9.51 8.99
C SER A 408 -3.52 8.60 10.21
N GLY A 409 -2.30 8.10 10.43
CA GLY A 409 -1.97 7.22 11.57
C GLY A 409 -2.33 5.75 11.35
N ASP A 410 -3.16 5.45 10.34
CA ASP A 410 -3.88 4.18 10.23
C ASP A 410 -3.16 3.14 9.35
N VAL A 411 -1.88 2.91 9.65
CA VAL A 411 -1.01 2.01 8.88
C VAL A 411 -0.57 0.77 9.65
N GLY A 412 -0.80 0.76 10.97
CA GLY A 412 -0.48 -0.35 11.85
C GLY A 412 0.96 -0.86 11.72
N GLU A 413 1.30 -1.82 12.56
CA GLU A 413 2.53 -2.60 12.47
C GLU A 413 2.45 -3.69 11.36
N TYR A 414 1.25 -3.87 10.78
CA TYR A 414 1.03 -4.84 9.70
C TYR A 414 1.86 -4.56 8.45
N LEU A 415 2.08 -3.31 8.04
CA LEU A 415 2.89 -3.04 6.85
C LEU A 415 4.32 -3.55 7.02
N VAL A 416 4.92 -3.29 8.18
CA VAL A 416 6.27 -3.76 8.50
C VAL A 416 6.29 -5.28 8.49
N HIS A 417 5.31 -5.94 9.13
CA HIS A 417 5.19 -7.40 9.08
C HIS A 417 5.03 -7.95 7.65
N SER A 418 4.14 -7.36 6.85
CA SER A 418 3.82 -7.84 5.50
C SER A 418 5.03 -7.70 4.57
N PHE A 419 5.69 -6.53 4.57
CA PHE A 419 6.84 -6.31 3.71
C PHE A 419 8.06 -7.09 4.18
N SER A 420 8.36 -7.10 5.49
CA SER A 420 9.47 -7.91 6.01
C SER A 420 9.28 -9.40 5.75
N SER A 421 8.06 -9.94 5.81
CA SER A 421 7.80 -11.34 5.45
C SER A 421 8.11 -11.61 3.97
N SER A 422 7.79 -10.67 3.08
CA SER A 422 8.12 -10.81 1.65
C SER A 422 9.61 -10.65 1.39
N ILE A 423 10.28 -9.73 2.09
CA ILE A 423 11.72 -9.46 1.95
C ILE A 423 12.55 -10.61 2.51
N GLY A 424 12.21 -11.13 3.69
CA GLY A 424 12.95 -12.21 4.34
C GLY A 424 13.03 -13.48 3.50
N GLY A 425 12.06 -13.70 2.60
CA GLY A 425 12.08 -14.78 1.62
C GLY A 425 13.09 -14.61 0.47
N LEU A 426 13.66 -13.42 0.29
CA LEU A 426 14.58 -13.07 -0.81
C LEU A 426 16.06 -13.24 -0.46
N GLY A 427 16.38 -13.34 0.83
CA GLY A 427 17.74 -13.57 1.34
C GLY A 427 18.48 -12.32 1.80
N SER A 428 19.74 -12.49 2.21
CA SER A 428 20.54 -11.51 2.96
C SER A 428 20.97 -10.26 2.18
N LEU A 429 20.82 -10.26 0.85
CA LEU A 429 21.08 -9.09 0.01
C LEU A 429 20.06 -7.96 0.21
N TRP A 430 18.91 -8.30 0.81
CA TRP A 430 17.78 -7.41 0.96
C TRP A 430 17.66 -6.93 2.40
N GLY A 431 17.80 -5.61 2.57
CA GLY A 431 17.58 -4.90 3.83
C GLY A 431 16.26 -4.13 3.83
N MET A 432 15.94 -3.54 4.97
CA MET A 432 14.68 -2.81 5.16
C MET A 432 14.91 -1.48 5.89
N ARG A 433 14.28 -0.40 5.40
CA ARG A 433 14.22 0.89 6.10
C ARG A 433 12.86 1.04 6.78
N ILE A 434 12.82 1.23 8.10
CA ILE A 434 11.60 1.10 8.93
C ILE A 434 10.91 2.45 9.24
N GLY A 435 11.57 3.57 8.92
CA GLY A 435 10.99 4.92 8.97
C GLY A 435 11.60 5.80 10.07
N GLU A 436 10.94 6.94 10.32
CA GLU A 436 11.45 7.99 11.20
C GLU A 436 10.80 8.00 12.56
N VAL A 437 11.63 8.06 13.59
CA VAL A 437 11.22 7.92 14.98
C VAL A 437 10.98 9.29 15.60
N GLY A 438 9.80 9.51 16.17
CA GLY A 438 9.46 10.70 16.95
C GLY A 438 9.44 12.02 16.17
N ASN A 439 9.42 11.95 14.84
CA ASN A 439 9.29 13.11 13.98
C ASN A 439 7.80 13.31 13.66
N SER A 440 7.15 14.19 14.41
CA SER A 440 5.68 14.33 14.36
C SER A 440 5.17 15.22 13.23
N THR A 441 6.04 15.84 12.41
CA THR A 441 5.64 16.82 11.40
C THR A 441 6.54 16.79 10.17
N ASP A 442 5.96 16.66 8.98
CA ASP A 442 6.71 16.65 7.71
C ASP A 442 7.07 18.06 7.21
N VAL A 443 7.85 18.15 6.12
CA VAL A 443 8.24 19.43 5.48
C VAL A 443 7.05 20.26 4.97
N LEU A 444 5.86 19.66 4.85
CA LEU A 444 4.62 20.33 4.45
C LEU A 444 3.78 20.78 5.65
N GLY A 445 4.25 20.57 6.88
CA GLY A 445 3.57 20.95 8.11
C GLY A 445 2.42 20.03 8.51
N ARG A 446 2.33 18.81 7.94
CA ARG A 446 1.33 17.81 8.31
C ARG A 446 1.81 17.08 9.55
N THR A 447 0.95 16.94 10.55
CA THR A 447 1.27 16.25 11.79
C THR A 447 0.88 14.78 11.73
N ASP A 448 1.75 13.90 12.21
CA ASP A 448 1.43 12.49 12.39
C ASP A 448 2.31 11.88 13.49
N ASP A 449 1.69 11.14 14.38
CA ASP A 449 2.31 10.63 15.59
C ASP A 449 2.53 9.12 15.40
N VAL A 450 3.64 8.77 14.75
CA VAL A 450 4.13 7.39 14.56
C VAL A 450 5.43 7.22 15.31
N TYR A 451 5.56 6.07 15.98
CA TYR A 451 6.69 5.77 16.87
C TYR A 451 6.82 6.77 18.04
N ASP A 452 5.69 7.17 18.64
CA ASP A 452 5.65 8.02 19.85
C ASP A 452 6.40 7.42 21.04
N THR A 453 6.57 6.09 21.03
CA THR A 453 7.29 5.36 22.08
C THR A 453 8.28 4.40 21.44
N LEU A 454 9.39 4.18 22.15
CA LEU A 454 10.42 3.24 21.74
C LEU A 454 9.88 1.81 21.60
N ASP A 455 8.92 1.41 22.43
CA ASP A 455 8.30 0.08 22.40
C ASP A 455 7.61 -0.21 21.05
N ILE A 456 6.91 0.77 20.47
CA ILE A 456 6.26 0.61 19.15
C ILE A 456 7.32 0.43 18.06
N PHE A 457 8.41 1.18 18.15
CA PHE A 457 9.50 1.09 17.19
C PHE A 457 10.27 -0.23 17.30
N VAL A 458 10.57 -0.67 18.52
CA VAL A 458 11.20 -1.97 18.81
C VAL A 458 10.32 -3.12 18.33
N ASN A 459 9.00 -3.05 18.52
CA ASN A 459 8.07 -4.06 17.99
C ASN A 459 8.20 -4.23 16.47
N ASP A 460 8.32 -3.13 15.73
CA ASP A 460 8.44 -3.16 14.27
C ASP A 460 9.81 -3.73 13.83
N ILE A 461 10.89 -3.43 14.56
CA ILE A 461 12.20 -4.07 14.35
C ILE A 461 12.11 -5.58 14.61
N GLU A 462 11.52 -6.00 15.74
CA GLU A 462 11.37 -7.42 16.08
C GLU A 462 10.46 -8.18 15.10
N LEU A 463 9.44 -7.51 14.55
CA LEU A 463 8.63 -8.05 13.45
C LEU A 463 9.49 -8.35 12.22
N ALA A 464 10.34 -7.39 11.82
CA ALA A 464 11.22 -7.55 10.68
C ALA A 464 12.27 -8.64 10.89
N VAL A 465 12.95 -8.62 12.04
CA VAL A 465 13.98 -9.60 12.42
C VAL A 465 13.40 -11.01 12.49
N GLY A 466 12.25 -11.17 13.15
CA GLY A 466 11.60 -12.47 13.27
C GLY A 466 11.08 -13.03 11.93
N ASN A 467 10.99 -12.20 10.90
CA ASN A 467 10.72 -12.61 9.51
C ASN A 467 12.00 -12.89 8.69
N GLY A 468 13.18 -12.75 9.30
CA GLY A 468 14.48 -13.07 8.68
C GLY A 468 15.24 -11.89 8.10
N ILE A 469 14.85 -10.65 8.42
CA ILE A 469 15.60 -9.46 8.00
C ILE A 469 16.86 -9.31 8.86
N SER A 470 18.03 -9.35 8.20
CA SER A 470 19.33 -9.22 8.85
C SER A 470 19.83 -7.78 8.92
N GLU A 471 19.37 -6.91 8.01
CA GLU A 471 19.82 -5.53 7.90
C GLU A 471 18.63 -4.55 8.00
N ILE A 472 18.70 -3.63 8.96
CA ILE A 472 17.65 -2.64 9.21
C ILE A 472 18.25 -1.23 9.24
N THR A 473 17.68 -0.33 8.45
CA THR A 473 18.01 1.10 8.46
C THR A 473 16.94 1.88 9.22
N ILE A 474 17.37 2.67 10.20
CA ILE A 474 16.53 3.60 10.97
C ILE A 474 16.58 4.96 10.29
N GLY A 475 15.42 5.51 9.91
CA GLY A 475 15.32 6.62 8.97
C GLY A 475 15.89 7.96 9.46
N SER A 476 16.09 8.15 10.77
CA SER A 476 16.68 9.39 11.29
C SER A 476 17.22 9.26 12.72
N LEU A 477 18.56 9.35 12.86
CA LEU A 477 19.23 9.54 14.14
C LEU A 477 18.85 10.87 14.83
N PRO A 478 18.82 12.02 14.15
CA PRO A 478 18.37 13.27 14.76
C PRO A 478 17.00 13.17 15.42
N SER A 479 16.05 12.52 14.76
CA SER A 479 14.68 12.38 15.26
C SER A 479 14.63 11.43 16.46
N LEU A 480 15.39 10.34 16.44
CA LEU A 480 15.56 9.43 17.58
C LEU A 480 16.10 10.16 18.83
N LEU A 481 17.19 10.92 18.67
CA LEU A 481 17.80 11.68 19.77
C LEU A 481 16.90 12.80 20.28
N SER A 482 16.18 13.49 19.39
CA SER A 482 15.24 14.55 19.76
C SER A 482 14.05 14.00 20.56
N ALA A 483 13.55 12.83 20.20
CA ALA A 483 12.35 12.25 20.81
C ALA A 483 12.63 11.56 22.15
N PHE A 484 13.74 10.81 22.25
CA PHE A 484 14.05 10.01 23.44
C PHE A 484 15.29 10.47 24.21
N GLY A 485 15.94 11.55 23.76
CA GLY A 485 17.08 12.16 24.42
C GLY A 485 18.42 11.52 24.08
N ASN A 486 19.47 11.96 24.78
CA ASN A 486 20.85 11.60 24.42
C ASN A 486 21.19 10.12 24.60
N ASN A 487 20.49 9.38 25.49
CA ASN A 487 20.74 7.95 25.71
C ASN A 487 19.92 7.03 24.78
N ALA A 488 19.21 7.60 23.79
CA ALA A 488 18.25 6.87 22.98
C ALA A 488 18.87 5.67 22.23
N ILE A 489 20.16 5.76 21.86
CA ILE A 489 20.87 4.69 21.16
C ILE A 489 21.07 3.49 22.10
N ALA A 490 21.60 3.73 23.31
CA ALA A 490 21.79 2.70 24.31
C ALA A 490 20.45 2.10 24.81
N GLU A 491 19.42 2.94 24.95
CA GLU A 491 18.07 2.51 25.33
C GLU A 491 17.44 1.63 24.25
N LEU A 492 17.56 2.01 22.97
CA LEU A 492 17.12 1.19 21.83
C LEU A 492 17.80 -0.18 21.84
N LYS A 493 19.13 -0.22 21.98
CA LYS A 493 19.88 -1.48 22.02
C LYS A 493 19.39 -2.37 23.18
N THR A 494 19.21 -1.78 24.35
CA THR A 494 18.72 -2.49 25.54
C THR A 494 17.31 -3.04 25.34
N ALA A 495 16.42 -2.25 24.73
CA ALA A 495 15.05 -2.65 24.45
C ALA A 495 14.97 -3.80 23.43
N LEU A 496 15.84 -3.80 22.41
CA LEU A 496 15.98 -4.91 21.45
C LEU A 496 16.48 -6.19 22.13
N TYR A 497 17.40 -6.10 23.10
CA TYR A 497 17.79 -7.28 23.87
C TYR A 497 16.68 -7.82 24.78
N ALA A 498 15.81 -6.94 25.28
CA ALA A 498 14.74 -7.30 26.20
C ALA A 498 13.50 -7.85 25.49
N THR A 499 13.28 -7.44 24.24
CA THR A 499 12.09 -7.77 23.45
C THR A 499 12.45 -8.81 22.41
N THR A 500 11.91 -10.03 22.54
CA THR A 500 12.21 -11.13 21.59
C THR A 500 11.03 -11.48 20.70
N GLN A 501 9.92 -10.75 20.82
CA GLN A 501 8.67 -11.05 20.13
C GLN A 501 8.07 -9.79 19.55
N GLY A 502 7.97 -9.75 18.22
CA GLY A 502 7.20 -8.76 17.49
C GLY A 502 5.76 -9.25 17.32
N VAL A 503 4.80 -8.34 17.49
CA VAL A 503 3.37 -8.62 17.36
C VAL A 503 2.80 -7.68 16.31
N ALA A 504 2.08 -8.25 15.33
CA ALA A 504 1.33 -7.48 14.36
C ALA A 504 -0.17 -7.60 14.60
N THR A 505 -0.91 -6.49 14.50
CA THR A 505 -2.38 -6.43 14.46
C THR A 505 -2.88 -5.74 13.17
N TYR A 506 -4.15 -5.95 12.82
CA TYR A 506 -4.77 -5.23 11.71
C TYR A 506 -5.44 -3.95 12.19
N THR A 507 -5.34 -2.93 11.36
CA THR A 507 -6.35 -1.89 11.35
C THR A 507 -7.44 -2.17 10.32
N PHE A 508 -8.67 -1.74 10.61
CA PHE A 508 -9.79 -1.96 9.71
C PHE A 508 -9.58 -1.29 8.33
N ARG A 509 -8.91 -0.13 8.27
CA ARG A 509 -8.67 0.56 6.99
C ARG A 509 -7.72 -0.22 6.10
N ILE A 510 -6.62 -0.76 6.63
CA ILE A 510 -5.69 -1.61 5.86
C ILE A 510 -6.41 -2.87 5.38
N TYR A 511 -7.18 -3.49 6.25
CA TYR A 511 -7.97 -4.66 5.91
C TYR A 511 -8.96 -4.36 4.77
N ALA A 512 -9.73 -3.27 4.88
CA ALA A 512 -10.67 -2.84 3.87
C ALA A 512 -9.97 -2.48 2.54
N PHE A 513 -8.82 -1.81 2.64
CA PHE A 513 -8.00 -1.45 1.49
C PHE A 513 -7.56 -2.68 0.72
N ARG A 514 -6.87 -3.64 1.37
CA ARG A 514 -6.47 -4.91 0.74
C ARG A 514 -7.67 -5.70 0.19
N ALA A 515 -8.80 -5.70 0.91
CA ALA A 515 -10.00 -6.41 0.46
C ALA A 515 -10.54 -5.86 -0.87
N VAL A 516 -10.46 -4.55 -1.11
CA VAL A 516 -10.88 -3.95 -2.38
C VAL A 516 -9.97 -4.38 -3.53
N PHE A 517 -8.65 -4.35 -3.37
CA PHE A 517 -7.71 -4.78 -4.42
C PHE A 517 -7.84 -6.27 -4.72
N ILE A 518 -7.89 -7.12 -3.68
CA ILE A 518 -8.12 -8.55 -3.85
C ILE A 518 -9.43 -8.83 -4.60
N ALA A 519 -10.49 -8.06 -4.31
CA ALA A 519 -11.76 -8.20 -5.01
C ALA A 519 -11.64 -7.85 -6.49
N ILE A 520 -10.86 -6.83 -6.86
CA ILE A 520 -10.62 -6.43 -8.25
C ILE A 520 -9.82 -7.52 -8.96
N ASP A 521 -8.68 -7.93 -8.41
CA ASP A 521 -7.78 -8.95 -8.99
C ASP A 521 -8.47 -10.30 -9.17
N ALA A 522 -9.43 -10.64 -8.30
CA ALA A 522 -10.22 -11.85 -8.44
C ALA A 522 -11.00 -11.91 -9.75
N PHE A 523 -11.35 -10.75 -10.33
CA PHE A 523 -12.11 -10.67 -11.57
C PHE A 523 -11.25 -10.50 -12.83
N ASP A 524 -9.94 -10.25 -12.70
CA ASP A 524 -9.03 -10.07 -13.85
C ASP A 524 -9.02 -11.31 -14.75
N PHE A 525 -8.83 -12.51 -14.17
CA PHE A 525 -8.81 -13.76 -14.94
C PHE A 525 -10.15 -14.11 -15.61
N LEU A 526 -11.27 -13.69 -15.03
CA LEU A 526 -12.60 -13.98 -15.59
C LEU A 526 -12.91 -13.15 -16.84
N MET A 527 -12.08 -12.15 -17.15
CA MET A 527 -12.38 -11.09 -18.12
C MET A 527 -11.23 -10.73 -19.07
N LEU A 528 -10.08 -11.41 -18.97
CA LEU A 528 -9.14 -11.63 -20.08
C LEU A 528 -9.77 -12.58 -21.11
#